data_AF-A0AAV8CUS5-F1
#
_entry.id   AF-A0AAV8CUS5-F1
#
_cell.length_a   1.000
_cell.length_b   1.000
_cell.length_c   1.000
_cell.angle_alpha   90.00
_cell.angle_beta   90.00
_cell.angle_gamma   90.00
#
_symmetry.space_group_name_H-M   'P 1'
#
loop_
_entity.id
_entity.type
_entity.pdbx_description
1 polymer ?
#
loop_
_entity_poly.entity_id
_entity_poly.type
_entity_poly.pdbx_seq_one_letter_code
_entity_poly.pdbx_strand_id
1 'polypeptide(L)'
;MVYLEPTKSKSLSGPTYFDVIRTQELEKFLTDAGIYPSNEDAIRREEVLGRLDQVVKTWIRRVTLAKGYNKQFVQDANAKIFTYGSYRLGVHGPGADIDVLCVGPRHATREDFFIQLKSMLDEIPEVAELHPMPDAHVPVMKFKLMGVSVDLLYAKLALLVVPEDLDITQNSILQNVDEQTARSLNGSRVTDRILHLVPNIENF
;
A
#
# COMPACT_ATOMS: atom_id res chain seq x y z
N MET A 1 -23.93 2.30 12.98
CA MET A 1 -23.00 1.17 12.80
C MET A 1 -22.65 0.64 14.18
N VAL A 2 -22.70 -0.68 14.38
CA VAL A 2 -22.35 -1.29 15.67
C VAL A 2 -20.84 -1.50 15.67
N TYR A 3 -20.12 -0.71 16.45
CA TYR A 3 -18.72 -1.00 16.78
C TYR A 3 -18.70 -2.31 17.56
N LEU A 4 -18.14 -3.37 16.98
CA LEU A 4 -17.91 -4.63 17.68
C LEU A 4 -16.63 -4.50 18.49
N GLU A 5 -16.67 -3.65 19.53
CA GLU A 5 -15.62 -3.65 20.55
C GLU A 5 -15.87 -4.83 21.51
N PRO A 6 -14.84 -5.64 21.84
CA PRO A 6 -14.99 -6.76 22.76
C PRO A 6 -15.34 -6.33 24.20
N THR A 7 -15.20 -5.04 24.52
CA THR A 7 -15.53 -4.44 25.82
C THR A 7 -16.12 -3.05 25.62
N LYS A 8 -16.91 -2.56 26.58
CA LYS A 8 -17.46 -1.19 26.55
C LYS A 8 -16.36 -0.14 26.81
N SER A 9 -16.55 1.06 26.27
CA SER A 9 -15.74 2.25 26.56
C SER A 9 -15.65 2.51 28.07
N LYS A 10 -14.45 2.85 28.58
CA LYS A 10 -14.26 3.21 30.00
C LYS A 10 -14.89 4.57 30.36
N SER A 11 -14.90 5.50 29.41
CA SER A 11 -15.48 6.84 29.55
C SER A 11 -15.97 7.31 28.19
N LEU A 12 -17.06 8.08 28.20
CA LEU A 12 -17.58 8.79 27.02
C LEU A 12 -17.44 10.31 27.18
N SER A 13 -16.79 10.77 28.25
CA SER A 13 -16.55 12.20 28.49
C SER A 13 -15.59 12.74 27.43
N GLY A 14 -15.99 13.83 26.77
CA GLY A 14 -15.12 14.57 25.87
C GLY A 14 -14.01 15.34 26.61
N PRO A 15 -13.04 15.91 25.87
CA PRO A 15 -11.96 16.68 26.46
C PRO A 15 -12.49 17.94 27.16
N THR A 16 -11.87 18.32 28.27
CA THR A 16 -12.08 19.61 28.91
C THR A 16 -11.34 20.72 28.15
N TYR A 17 -11.64 21.97 28.48
CA TYR A 17 -10.90 23.12 27.96
C TYR A 17 -9.39 23.03 28.20
N PHE A 18 -8.97 22.52 29.36
CA PHE A 18 -7.55 22.33 29.67
C PHE A 18 -6.92 21.23 28.81
N ASP A 19 -7.64 20.14 28.54
CA ASP A 19 -7.15 19.05 27.68
C ASP A 19 -6.90 19.57 26.25
N VAL A 20 -7.81 20.39 25.72
CA VAL A 20 -7.65 21.01 24.38
C VAL A 20 -6.39 21.88 24.33
N ILE A 21 -6.12 22.70 25.35
CA ILE A 21 -4.88 23.50 25.41
C ILE A 21 -3.65 22.58 25.42
N ARG A 22 -3.68 21.50 26.21
CA ARG A 22 -2.57 20.54 26.27
C ARG A 22 -2.34 19.82 24.94
N THR A 23 -3.41 19.51 24.20
CA THR A 23 -3.29 18.95 22.85
C THR A 23 -2.59 19.94 21.91
N GLN A 24 -2.95 21.23 21.95
CA GLN A 24 -2.28 22.26 21.13
C GLN A 24 -0.80 22.43 21.50
N GLU A 25 -0.46 22.39 22.80
CA GLU A 25 0.93 22.42 23.25
C GLU A 25 1.72 21.20 22.76
N LEU A 26 1.09 20.02 22.77
CA LEU A 26 1.67 18.78 22.23
C LEU A 26 1.90 18.88 20.73
N GLU A 27 0.90 19.28 19.94
CA GLU A 27 1.01 19.44 18.49
C GLU A 27 2.13 20.41 18.11
N LYS A 28 2.25 21.52 18.85
CA LYS A 28 3.33 22.48 18.67
C LYS A 28 4.69 21.85 18.96
N PHE A 29 4.83 21.14 20.08
CA PHE A 29 6.07 20.45 20.43
C PHE A 29 6.50 19.44 19.35
N LEU A 30 5.54 18.65 18.83
CA LEU A 30 5.78 17.67 17.79
C LEU A 30 6.18 18.33 16.46
N THR A 31 5.53 19.45 16.11
CA THR A 31 5.89 20.26 14.94
C THR A 31 7.29 20.82 15.07
N ASP A 32 7.64 21.40 16.22
CA ASP A 32 8.97 21.96 16.50
C ASP A 32 10.06 20.87 16.50
N ALA A 33 9.70 19.62 16.87
CA ALA A 33 10.57 18.46 16.78
C ALA A 33 10.76 17.93 15.34
N GLY A 34 10.02 18.46 14.36
CA GLY A 34 10.16 18.11 12.95
C GLY A 34 9.69 16.69 12.60
N ILE A 35 8.72 16.14 13.35
CA ILE A 35 8.25 14.77 13.13
C ILE A 35 7.26 14.64 11.97
N TYR A 36 6.69 15.75 11.50
CA TYR A 36 5.74 15.77 10.40
C TYR A 36 6.47 15.95 9.06
N PRO A 37 6.05 15.25 8.00
CA PRO A 37 6.59 15.43 6.66
C PRO A 37 6.24 16.83 6.13
N SER A 38 7.10 17.38 5.27
CA SER A 38 6.83 18.64 4.59
C SER A 38 5.79 18.45 3.48
N ASN A 39 5.14 19.54 3.06
CA ASN A 39 4.23 19.51 1.90
C ASN A 39 4.93 19.04 0.62
N GLU A 40 6.21 19.36 0.44
CA GLU A 40 7.00 18.87 -0.68
C GLU A 40 7.24 17.36 -0.63
N ASP A 41 7.43 16.79 0.57
CA ASP A 41 7.53 15.35 0.75
C ASP A 41 6.21 14.66 0.40
N ALA A 42 5.07 15.22 0.86
CA ALA A 42 3.75 14.71 0.53
C ALA A 42 3.49 14.70 -0.99
N ILE A 43 3.78 15.80 -1.68
CA ILE A 43 3.63 15.89 -3.15
C ILE A 43 4.52 14.85 -3.84
N ARG A 44 5.78 14.72 -3.43
CA ARG A 44 6.71 13.75 -4.02
C ARG A 44 6.24 12.31 -3.84
N ARG A 45 5.68 11.96 -2.68
CA ARG A 45 5.13 10.62 -2.42
C ARG A 45 3.93 10.32 -3.31
N GLU A 46 3.05 11.29 -3.54
CA GLU A 46 1.93 11.14 -4.48
C GLU A 46 2.41 10.95 -5.93
N GLU A 47 3.43 11.69 -6.36
CA GLU A 47 4.04 11.51 -7.68
C GLU A 47 4.66 10.11 -7.84
N VAL A 48 5.34 9.62 -6.80
CA VAL A 48 5.92 8.26 -6.75
C VAL A 48 4.84 7.20 -6.88
N LEU A 49 3.72 7.33 -6.15
CA LEU A 49 2.59 6.40 -6.24
C LEU A 49 1.94 6.42 -7.63
N GLY A 50 1.71 7.61 -8.18
CA GLY A 50 1.17 7.77 -9.54
C GLY A 50 2.06 7.15 -10.60
N ARG A 51 3.38 7.35 -10.51
CA ARG A 51 4.36 6.73 -11.41
C ARG A 51 4.36 5.22 -11.26
N LEU A 52 4.37 4.71 -10.04
CA LEU A 52 4.37 3.28 -9.75
C LEU A 52 3.10 2.58 -10.27
N ASP A 53 1.92 3.22 -10.13
CA ASP A 53 0.65 2.72 -10.68
C ASP A 53 0.74 2.49 -12.20
N GLN A 54 1.29 3.47 -12.93
CA GLN A 54 1.48 3.35 -14.38
C GLN A 54 2.45 2.21 -14.75
N VAL A 55 3.52 2.04 -13.98
CA VAL A 55 4.51 0.98 -14.20
C VAL A 55 3.87 -0.39 -14.01
N VAL A 56 3.14 -0.62 -12.91
CA VAL A 56 2.52 -1.94 -12.64
C VAL A 56 1.40 -2.26 -13.64
N LYS A 57 0.61 -1.26 -14.06
CA LYS A 57 -0.41 -1.44 -15.11
C LYS A 57 0.24 -1.81 -16.45
N THR A 58 1.31 -1.13 -16.82
CA THR A 58 2.08 -1.45 -18.03
C THR A 58 2.69 -2.85 -17.96
N TRP A 59 3.23 -3.23 -16.81
CA TRP A 59 3.76 -4.57 -16.56
C TRP A 59 2.70 -5.64 -16.75
N ILE A 60 1.51 -5.50 -16.15
CA ILE A 60 0.43 -6.47 -16.32
C ILE A 60 -0.02 -6.60 -17.79
N ARG A 61 -0.06 -5.51 -18.56
CA ARG A 61 -0.35 -5.58 -20.00
C ARG A 61 0.73 -6.39 -20.75
N ARG A 62 2.01 -6.19 -20.43
CA ARG A 62 3.13 -6.95 -21.01
C ARG A 62 3.07 -8.44 -20.64
N VAL A 63 2.81 -8.77 -19.38
CA VAL A 63 2.59 -10.16 -18.94
C VAL A 63 1.43 -10.78 -19.70
N THR A 64 0.29 -10.08 -19.76
CA THR A 64 -0.92 -10.57 -20.42
C THR A 64 -0.68 -10.87 -21.91
N LEU A 65 0.04 -9.99 -22.61
CA LEU A 65 0.45 -10.23 -23.99
C LEU A 65 1.39 -11.44 -24.10
N ALA A 66 2.40 -11.54 -23.24
CA ALA A 66 3.38 -12.63 -23.26
C ALA A 66 2.76 -14.01 -22.97
N LYS A 67 1.68 -14.07 -22.19
CA LYS A 67 0.92 -15.31 -21.93
C LYS A 67 -0.05 -15.67 -23.08
N GLY A 68 -0.06 -14.90 -24.18
CA GLY A 68 -0.82 -15.22 -25.39
C GLY A 68 -2.29 -14.80 -25.38
N TYR A 69 -2.70 -13.93 -24.47
CA TYR A 69 -4.07 -13.39 -24.47
C TYR A 69 -4.30 -12.46 -25.67
N ASN A 70 -5.57 -12.37 -26.10
CA ASN A 70 -5.94 -11.52 -27.23
C ASN A 70 -5.81 -10.01 -26.91
N LYS A 71 -5.85 -9.17 -27.95
CA LYS A 71 -5.69 -7.72 -27.82
C LYS A 71 -6.71 -7.06 -26.88
N GLN A 72 -7.95 -7.56 -26.84
CA GLN A 72 -8.99 -7.03 -25.95
C GLN A 72 -8.60 -7.25 -24.49
N PHE A 73 -8.22 -8.48 -24.12
CA PHE A 73 -7.75 -8.78 -22.77
C PHE A 73 -6.51 -7.98 -22.39
N VAL A 74 -5.58 -7.72 -23.32
CA VAL A 74 -4.41 -6.89 -23.05
C VAL A 74 -4.81 -5.43 -22.77
N GLN A 75 -5.82 -4.90 -23.45
CA GLN A 75 -6.33 -3.56 -23.19
C GLN A 75 -7.02 -3.46 -21.82
N ASP A 76 -7.81 -4.47 -21.48
CA ASP A 76 -8.54 -4.53 -20.21
C ASP A 76 -7.66 -4.96 -19.02
N ALA A 77 -6.46 -5.47 -19.27
CA ALA A 77 -5.56 -5.96 -18.24
C ALA A 77 -5.15 -4.83 -17.28
N ASN A 78 -5.29 -5.10 -15.99
CA ASN A 78 -5.10 -4.11 -14.94
C ASN A 78 -4.37 -4.68 -13.73
N ALA A 79 -3.67 -3.81 -13.02
CA ALA A 79 -3.15 -4.02 -11.68
C ALA A 79 -3.56 -2.83 -10.81
N LYS A 80 -3.65 -3.05 -9.50
CA LYS A 80 -3.98 -2.01 -8.53
C LYS A 80 -2.95 -1.99 -7.42
N ILE A 81 -2.51 -0.80 -7.02
CA ILE A 81 -1.68 -0.61 -5.85
C ILE A 81 -2.50 -0.17 -4.65
N PHE A 82 -2.10 -0.61 -3.46
CA PHE A 82 -2.70 -0.22 -2.19
C PHE A 82 -1.58 0.15 -1.23
N THR A 83 -1.65 1.31 -0.61
CA THR A 83 -0.72 1.65 0.46
C THR A 83 -1.16 1.01 1.77
N TYR A 84 -0.21 0.71 2.63
CA TYR A 84 -0.48 0.22 3.99
C TYR A 84 0.55 0.81 4.96
N GLY A 85 0.55 0.35 6.21
CA GLY A 85 1.54 0.78 7.19
C GLY A 85 1.40 2.25 7.60
N SER A 86 2.49 2.83 8.08
CA SER A 86 2.53 4.19 8.65
C SER A 86 2.09 5.27 7.66
N TYR A 87 2.46 5.12 6.38
CA TYR A 87 2.07 6.05 5.33
C TYR A 87 0.55 6.08 5.15
N ARG A 88 -0.09 4.90 5.04
CA ARG A 88 -1.55 4.78 4.93
C ARG A 88 -2.29 5.25 6.18
N LEU A 89 -1.69 5.09 7.37
CA LEU A 89 -2.23 5.58 8.63
C LEU A 89 -2.07 7.11 8.81
N GLY A 90 -1.28 7.79 7.99
CA GLY A 90 -1.03 9.23 8.12
C GLY A 90 -0.04 9.61 9.23
N VAL A 91 0.67 8.64 9.81
CA VAL A 91 1.60 8.83 10.95
C VAL A 91 3.07 8.63 10.56
N HIS A 92 3.37 8.66 9.27
CA HIS A 92 4.73 8.52 8.76
C HIS A 92 5.56 9.78 9.04
N GLY A 93 6.81 9.59 9.44
CA GLY A 93 7.76 10.68 9.62
C GLY A 93 8.58 10.98 8.35
N PRO A 94 9.38 12.06 8.36
CA PRO A 94 10.32 12.36 7.29
C PRO A 94 11.26 11.18 7.01
N GLY A 95 11.44 10.86 5.73
CA GLY A 95 12.33 9.78 5.30
C GLY A 95 11.78 8.36 5.51
N ALA A 96 10.56 8.19 6.05
CA ALA A 96 9.90 6.89 6.10
C ALA A 96 9.67 6.34 4.68
N ASP A 97 9.61 5.02 4.55
CA ASP A 97 9.26 4.34 3.31
C ASP A 97 7.76 4.43 3.01
N ILE A 98 7.40 4.10 1.76
CA ILE A 98 6.02 3.81 1.37
C ILE A 98 5.88 2.29 1.23
N ASP A 99 5.09 1.72 2.13
CA ASP A 99 4.59 0.36 2.06
C ASP A 99 3.50 0.24 0.98
N VAL A 100 3.79 -0.50 -0.10
CA VAL A 100 2.88 -0.66 -1.25
C VAL A 100 2.60 -2.12 -1.54
N LEU A 101 1.33 -2.49 -1.64
CA LEU A 101 0.88 -3.77 -2.13
C LEU A 101 0.43 -3.64 -3.58
N CYS A 102 1.08 -4.35 -4.51
CA CYS A 102 0.58 -4.53 -5.87
C CYS A 102 -0.31 -5.77 -5.96
N VAL A 103 -1.52 -5.59 -6.48
CA VAL A 103 -2.50 -6.65 -6.73
C VAL A 103 -2.62 -6.89 -8.23
N GLY A 104 -2.42 -8.14 -8.66
CA GLY A 104 -2.48 -8.55 -10.07
C GLY A 104 -3.38 -9.76 -10.33
N PRO A 105 -3.63 -10.06 -11.62
CA PRO A 105 -4.50 -11.15 -12.05
C PRO A 105 -3.81 -12.52 -11.93
N ARG A 106 -4.62 -13.59 -12.02
CA ARG A 106 -4.21 -14.99 -11.77
C ARG A 106 -3.08 -15.51 -12.65
N HIS A 107 -2.90 -14.94 -13.84
CA HIS A 107 -1.87 -15.35 -14.81
C HIS A 107 -0.55 -14.61 -14.64
N ALA A 108 -0.50 -13.55 -13.84
CA ALA A 108 0.74 -12.87 -13.46
C ALA A 108 1.31 -13.52 -12.20
N THR A 109 2.48 -14.12 -12.33
CA THR A 109 3.10 -14.91 -11.25
C THR A 109 4.10 -14.07 -10.44
N ARG A 110 4.53 -14.59 -9.28
CA ARG A 110 5.62 -13.99 -8.52
C ARG A 110 6.93 -13.96 -9.30
N GLU A 111 7.15 -14.95 -10.15
CA GLU A 111 8.30 -14.96 -11.04
C GLU A 111 8.22 -13.81 -12.04
N ASP A 112 7.05 -13.58 -12.66
CA ASP A 112 6.84 -12.41 -13.53
C ASP A 112 7.06 -11.08 -12.77
N PHE A 113 6.73 -11.02 -11.47
CA PHE A 113 6.98 -9.85 -10.61
C PHE A 113 8.48 -9.66 -10.32
N PHE A 114 9.18 -10.68 -9.83
CA PHE A 114 10.60 -10.55 -9.46
C PHE A 114 11.56 -10.53 -10.65
N ILE A 115 11.14 -10.98 -11.83
CA ILE A 115 11.95 -10.96 -13.05
C ILE A 115 11.53 -9.82 -13.97
N GLN A 116 10.29 -9.84 -14.48
CA GLN A 116 9.88 -8.89 -15.51
C GLN A 116 9.62 -7.49 -14.96
N LEU A 117 8.89 -7.35 -13.84
CA LEU A 117 8.69 -6.02 -13.23
C LEU A 117 10.00 -5.46 -12.69
N LYS A 118 10.86 -6.29 -12.07
CA LYS A 118 12.22 -5.87 -11.68
C LYS A 118 12.97 -5.28 -12.88
N SER A 119 13.01 -6.00 -14.01
CA SER A 119 13.69 -5.52 -15.23
C SER A 119 13.11 -4.20 -15.72
N MET A 120 11.78 -4.04 -15.67
CA MET A 120 11.13 -2.78 -16.04
C MET A 120 11.50 -1.63 -15.10
N LEU A 121 11.61 -1.89 -13.80
CA LEU A 121 12.03 -0.89 -12.82
C LEU A 121 13.49 -0.49 -13.01
N ASP A 122 14.37 -1.43 -13.35
CA ASP A 122 15.80 -1.21 -13.62
C ASP A 122 16.04 -0.29 -14.84
N GLU A 123 15.09 -0.27 -15.80
CA GLU A 123 15.13 0.59 -16.99
C GLU A 123 14.67 2.04 -16.71
N ILE A 124 14.08 2.30 -15.54
CA ILE A 124 13.54 3.61 -15.17
C ILE A 124 14.66 4.45 -14.53
N PRO A 125 15.11 5.56 -15.12
CA PRO A 125 16.23 6.36 -14.60
C PRO A 125 16.03 6.88 -13.17
N GLU A 126 14.77 7.09 -12.78
CA GLU A 126 14.40 7.58 -11.46
C GLU A 126 14.42 6.50 -10.37
N VAL A 127 14.62 5.22 -10.73
CA VAL A 127 14.74 4.11 -9.79
C VAL A 127 16.21 3.91 -9.38
N ALA A 128 16.45 3.79 -8.08
CA ALA A 128 17.74 3.48 -7.49
C ALA A 128 17.59 2.40 -6.39
N GLU A 129 18.71 1.81 -5.97
CA GLU A 129 18.76 0.87 -4.82
C GLU A 129 17.75 -0.29 -4.95
N LEU A 130 17.59 -0.84 -6.15
CA LEU A 130 16.63 -1.91 -6.45
C LEU A 130 17.09 -3.27 -5.91
N HIS A 131 16.40 -3.77 -4.89
CA HIS A 131 16.73 -4.98 -4.15
C HIS A 131 15.52 -5.92 -4.03
N PRO A 132 15.39 -6.93 -4.92
CA PRO A 132 14.37 -7.96 -4.79
C PRO A 132 14.74 -8.99 -3.70
N MET A 133 13.76 -9.36 -2.87
CA MET A 133 13.89 -10.37 -1.81
C MET A 133 12.79 -11.45 -1.94
N PRO A 134 12.90 -12.37 -2.90
CA PRO A 134 11.88 -13.40 -3.14
C PRO A 134 11.76 -14.44 -2.03
N ASP A 135 12.84 -14.69 -1.29
CA ASP A 135 12.92 -15.73 -0.26
C ASP A 135 12.56 -15.22 1.15
N ALA A 136 12.17 -13.96 1.30
CA ALA A 136 11.73 -13.40 2.56
C ALA A 136 10.40 -14.02 3.04
N HIS A 137 10.12 -13.95 4.34
CA HIS A 137 8.86 -14.46 4.91
C HIS A 137 7.62 -13.87 4.23
N VAL A 138 7.70 -12.58 3.87
CA VAL A 138 6.80 -11.90 2.93
C VAL A 138 7.67 -11.39 1.78
N PRO A 139 7.57 -11.99 0.58
CA PRO A 139 8.39 -11.59 -0.56
C PRO A 139 8.16 -10.12 -0.95
N VAL A 140 9.23 -9.35 -1.06
CA VAL A 140 9.20 -7.89 -1.25
C VAL A 140 10.27 -7.43 -2.22
N MET A 141 10.00 -6.36 -2.96
CA MET A 141 10.97 -5.63 -3.75
C MET A 141 11.15 -4.24 -3.15
N LYS A 142 12.36 -3.95 -2.67
CA LYS A 142 12.70 -2.65 -2.07
C LYS A 142 13.46 -1.81 -3.08
N PHE A 143 13.14 -0.52 -3.20
CA PHE A 143 13.84 0.40 -4.08
C PHE A 143 13.60 1.85 -3.67
N LYS A 144 14.36 2.77 -4.23
CA LYS A 144 14.05 4.20 -4.22
C LYS A 144 13.50 4.62 -5.58
N LEU A 145 12.35 5.28 -5.61
CA LEU A 145 11.81 5.91 -6.81
C LEU A 145 11.72 7.41 -6.57
N MET A 146 12.36 8.21 -7.42
CA MET A 146 12.44 9.68 -7.28
C MET A 146 12.95 10.10 -5.89
N GLY A 147 13.85 9.30 -5.30
CA GLY A 147 14.44 9.53 -3.97
C GLY A 147 13.61 9.04 -2.79
N VAL A 148 12.39 8.53 -2.99
CA VAL A 148 11.53 7.99 -1.92
C VAL A 148 11.68 6.48 -1.85
N SER A 149 11.94 5.94 -0.65
CA SER A 149 11.99 4.50 -0.40
C SER A 149 10.61 3.86 -0.54
N VAL A 150 10.53 2.75 -1.27
CA VAL A 150 9.31 1.99 -1.52
C VAL A 150 9.56 0.51 -1.21
N ASP A 151 8.68 -0.06 -0.41
CA ASP A 151 8.59 -1.49 -0.13
C ASP A 151 7.40 -2.06 -0.91
N LEU A 152 7.67 -2.74 -2.04
CA LEU A 152 6.64 -3.25 -2.95
C LEU A 152 6.40 -4.74 -2.74
N LEU A 153 5.23 -5.09 -2.22
CA LEU A 153 4.71 -6.45 -2.13
C LEU A 153 3.88 -6.83 -3.35
N TYR A 154 3.71 -8.13 -3.58
CA TYR A 154 2.82 -8.64 -4.62
C TYR A 154 1.81 -9.66 -4.10
N ALA A 155 0.56 -9.49 -4.52
CA ALA A 155 -0.55 -10.40 -4.31
C ALA A 155 -1.21 -10.79 -5.64
N LYS A 156 -1.22 -12.09 -5.92
CA LYS A 156 -1.86 -12.65 -7.11
C LYS A 156 -3.26 -13.14 -6.74
N LEU A 157 -4.29 -12.50 -7.28
CA LEU A 157 -5.68 -12.90 -7.03
C LEU A 157 -6.20 -13.86 -8.09
N ALA A 158 -7.21 -14.65 -7.74
CA ALA A 158 -7.90 -15.58 -8.65
C ALA A 158 -8.82 -14.86 -9.66
N LEU A 159 -8.45 -13.65 -10.10
CA LEU A 159 -9.18 -12.81 -11.04
C LEU A 159 -8.49 -12.81 -12.41
N LEU A 160 -9.27 -12.79 -13.50
CA LEU A 160 -8.71 -12.61 -14.85
C LEU A 160 -8.31 -11.16 -15.13
N VAL A 161 -9.12 -10.22 -14.66
CA VAL A 161 -8.91 -8.79 -14.76
C VAL A 161 -9.14 -8.21 -13.37
N VAL A 162 -8.25 -7.33 -12.92
CA VAL A 162 -8.38 -6.64 -11.63
C VAL A 162 -9.33 -5.44 -11.79
N PRO A 163 -10.49 -5.40 -11.10
CA PRO A 163 -11.41 -4.28 -11.17
C PRO A 163 -10.81 -3.00 -10.56
N GLU A 164 -11.16 -1.83 -11.10
CA GLU A 164 -10.69 -0.54 -10.57
C GLU A 164 -11.27 -0.27 -9.17
N ASP A 165 -12.50 -0.70 -8.92
CA ASP A 165 -13.22 -0.61 -7.65
C ASP A 165 -12.93 -1.79 -6.70
N LEU A 166 -11.90 -2.60 -6.97
CA LEU A 166 -11.53 -3.74 -6.12
C LEU A 166 -11.37 -3.30 -4.65
N ASP A 167 -12.15 -3.94 -3.79
CA ASP A 167 -12.06 -3.85 -2.33
C ASP A 167 -11.37 -5.10 -1.76
N ILE A 168 -10.13 -4.92 -1.31
CA ILE A 168 -9.30 -5.99 -0.75
C ILE A 168 -9.67 -6.36 0.70
N THR A 169 -10.58 -5.62 1.35
CA THR A 169 -11.00 -5.88 2.73
C THR A 169 -12.02 -7.02 2.82
N GLN A 170 -12.69 -7.34 1.71
CA GLN A 170 -13.65 -8.45 1.65
C GLN A 170 -12.97 -9.80 1.87
N ASN A 171 -13.58 -10.69 2.67
CA ASN A 171 -13.00 -12.01 2.95
C ASN A 171 -12.95 -12.93 1.72
N SER A 172 -13.79 -12.68 0.71
CA SER A 172 -13.79 -13.40 -0.56
C SER A 172 -12.45 -13.29 -1.30
N ILE A 173 -11.68 -12.21 -1.08
CA ILE A 173 -10.37 -11.98 -1.69
C ILE A 173 -9.33 -13.03 -1.28
N LEU A 174 -9.53 -13.67 -0.12
CA LEU A 174 -8.64 -14.73 0.40
C LEU A 174 -9.00 -16.12 -0.13
N GLN A 175 -10.04 -16.25 -0.97
CA GLN A 175 -10.39 -17.55 -1.55
C GLN A 175 -9.38 -17.94 -2.62
N ASN A 176 -8.86 -19.16 -2.52
CA ASN A 176 -7.91 -19.76 -3.48
C ASN A 176 -6.60 -18.97 -3.66
N VAL A 177 -6.17 -18.21 -2.66
CA VAL A 177 -4.86 -17.57 -2.65
C VAL A 177 -3.84 -18.46 -1.93
N ASP A 178 -2.59 -18.43 -2.37
CA ASP A 178 -1.49 -19.10 -1.68
C ASP A 178 -1.09 -18.35 -0.40
N GLU A 179 -0.33 -19.02 0.47
CA GLU A 179 0.06 -18.47 1.78
C GLU A 179 0.86 -17.16 1.66
N GLN A 180 1.77 -17.05 0.69
CA GLN A 180 2.52 -15.81 0.49
C GLN A 180 1.59 -14.68 0.05
N THR A 181 0.57 -14.96 -0.76
CA THR A 181 -0.42 -13.96 -1.19
C THR A 181 -1.26 -13.50 -0.01
N ALA A 182 -1.71 -14.43 0.84
CA ALA A 182 -2.42 -14.10 2.07
C ALA A 182 -1.57 -13.21 2.99
N ARG A 183 -0.29 -13.51 3.15
CA ARG A 183 0.64 -12.68 3.94
C ARG A 183 0.83 -11.29 3.34
N SER A 184 1.01 -11.16 2.03
CA SER A 184 1.11 -9.85 1.36
C SER A 184 -0.15 -9.01 1.52
N LEU A 185 -1.34 -9.62 1.46
CA LEU A 185 -2.63 -8.93 1.63
C LEU A 185 -2.87 -8.46 3.07
N ASN A 186 -2.27 -9.13 4.06
CA ASN A 186 -2.53 -8.83 5.47
C ASN A 186 -2.16 -7.40 5.85
N GLY A 187 -1.05 -6.85 5.34
CA GLY A 187 -0.60 -5.49 5.66
C GLY A 187 -1.69 -4.45 5.39
N SER A 188 -2.21 -4.42 4.15
CA SER A 188 -3.28 -3.50 3.76
C SER A 188 -4.60 -3.79 4.48
N ARG A 189 -4.98 -5.07 4.61
CA ARG A 189 -6.23 -5.46 5.29
C ARG A 189 -6.25 -5.08 6.78
N VAL A 190 -5.12 -5.25 7.48
CA VAL A 190 -4.99 -4.88 8.89
C VAL A 190 -5.04 -3.36 9.03
N THR A 191 -4.30 -2.64 8.19
CA THR A 191 -4.26 -1.18 8.23
C THR A 191 -5.65 -0.58 8.03
N ASP A 192 -6.38 -1.00 6.99
CA ASP A 192 -7.74 -0.53 6.76
C ASP A 192 -8.66 -0.98 7.92
N ARG A 193 -8.49 -2.18 8.48
CA ARG A 193 -9.30 -2.62 9.62
C ARG A 193 -9.09 -1.75 10.86
N ILE A 194 -7.87 -1.31 11.14
CA ILE A 194 -7.58 -0.37 12.23
C ILE A 194 -8.37 0.93 12.02
N LEU A 195 -8.27 1.53 10.83
CA LEU A 195 -8.96 2.78 10.49
C LEU A 195 -10.50 2.66 10.59
N HIS A 196 -11.06 1.48 10.34
CA HIS A 196 -12.51 1.24 10.49
C HIS A 196 -12.95 0.96 11.93
N LEU A 197 -12.03 0.55 12.81
CA LEU A 197 -12.35 0.18 14.20
C LEU A 197 -12.18 1.34 15.18
N VAL A 198 -11.43 2.37 14.81
CA VAL A 198 -11.24 3.54 15.68
C VAL A 198 -12.45 4.47 15.61
N PRO A 199 -12.90 5.05 16.74
CA PRO A 199 -14.07 5.92 16.78
C PRO A 199 -13.81 7.30 16.14
N ASN A 200 -12.55 7.73 16.11
CA ASN A 200 -12.12 8.97 15.47
C ASN A 200 -10.69 8.75 14.94
N ILE A 201 -10.49 8.93 13.63
CA ILE A 201 -9.21 8.70 12.96
C ILE A 201 -8.20 9.82 13.26
N GLU A 202 -8.65 11.08 13.34
CA GLU A 202 -7.77 12.22 13.62
C GLU A 202 -7.17 12.16 15.03
N ASN A 203 -7.92 11.60 15.99
CA ASN A 203 -7.47 11.46 17.38
C ASN A 203 -6.66 10.17 17.65
N PHE A 204 -6.69 9.20 16.74
CA PHE A 204 -6.02 7.90 16.90
C PHE A 204 -4.53 8.00 16.57
#